data_AF-T1BGN4-F1
#
_entry.id   AF-T1BGN4-F1
#
_cell.length_a   1.000
_cell.length_b   1.000
_cell.length_c   1.000
_cell.angle_alpha   90.00
_cell.angle_beta   90.00
_cell.angle_gamma   90.00
#
_symmetry.space_group_name_H-M   'P 1'
#
loop_
_entity.id
_entity.type
_entity.pdbx_description
1 polymer ?
#
loop_
_entity_poly.entity_id
_entity_poly.type
_entity_poly.pdbx_seq_one_letter_code
_entity_poly.pdbx_strand_id
1 'polypeptide(L)'
;MANPTEVPNANPELAGKRLAAMMLGAVGVVYGDIGTSPLYAIQSTFGEHGIYATPDNVLGALSLVFWALIIVVSLKYILFVMRADNKGEGGIMSLMALAQRGVKNSPRTR
;
A
#
# COMPACT_ATOMS: atom_id res chain seq x y z
N MET A 1 -5.20 -54.10 -0.87
CA MET A 1 -4.06 -53.40 -1.52
C MET A 1 -4.53 -52.00 -1.88
N ALA A 2 -4.20 -50.98 -1.07
CA ALA A 2 -4.54 -49.58 -1.36
C ALA A 2 -3.47 -48.99 -2.30
N ASN A 3 -3.89 -48.36 -3.39
CA ASN A 3 -3.02 -47.82 -4.43
C ASN A 3 -2.38 -46.49 -3.97
N PRO A 4 -1.03 -46.34 -3.91
CA PRO A 4 -0.38 -45.19 -3.30
C PRO A 4 -0.08 -44.01 -4.26
N THR A 5 -0.88 -43.75 -5.31
CA THR A 5 -0.56 -42.71 -6.32
C THR A 5 -1.59 -41.58 -6.50
N GLU A 6 -2.55 -41.40 -5.59
CA GLU A 6 -3.35 -40.16 -5.60
C GLU A 6 -2.56 -39.01 -4.96
N VAL A 7 -1.74 -38.33 -5.77
CA VAL A 7 -1.31 -36.97 -5.46
C VAL A 7 -2.55 -36.09 -5.48
N PRO A 8 -2.93 -35.41 -4.37
CA PRO A 8 -4.08 -34.53 -4.37
C PRO A 8 -3.92 -33.47 -5.47
N ASN A 9 -4.80 -33.51 -6.46
CA ASN A 9 -4.84 -32.50 -7.52
C ASN A 9 -5.12 -31.14 -6.86
N ALA A 10 -4.07 -30.35 -6.64
CA ALA A 10 -4.20 -29.01 -6.09
C ALA A 10 -5.03 -28.18 -7.09
N ASN A 11 -6.28 -27.88 -6.73
CA ASN A 11 -7.16 -27.10 -7.59
C ASN A 11 -6.52 -25.71 -7.82
N PRO A 12 -6.08 -25.37 -9.04
CA PRO A 12 -5.43 -24.08 -9.32
C PRO A 12 -6.36 -22.89 -9.04
N GLU A 13 -7.68 -23.10 -9.09
CA GLU A 13 -8.68 -22.10 -8.72
C GLU A 13 -8.63 -21.77 -7.21
N LEU A 14 -8.42 -22.79 -6.35
CA LEU A 14 -8.28 -22.60 -4.91
C LEU A 14 -6.96 -21.89 -4.57
N ALA A 15 -5.89 -22.19 -5.29
CA ALA A 15 -4.61 -21.50 -5.15
C ALA A 15 -4.73 -20.01 -5.53
N GLY A 16 -5.42 -19.68 -6.63
CA GLY A 16 -5.70 -18.30 -7.04
C GLY A 16 -6.53 -17.53 -6.02
N LYS A 17 -7.60 -18.15 -5.48
CA LYS A 17 -8.44 -17.56 -4.42
C LYS A 17 -7.65 -17.28 -3.14
N ARG A 18 -6.78 -18.21 -2.72
CA ARG A 18 -5.91 -18.04 -1.54
C ARG A 18 -4.91 -16.92 -1.74
N LEU A 19 -4.29 -16.83 -2.92
CA LEU A 19 -3.38 -15.73 -3.24
C LEU A 19 -4.09 -14.37 -3.21
N ALA A 20 -5.29 -14.27 -3.81
CA ALA A 20 -6.08 -13.04 -3.78
C ALA A 20 -6.45 -12.63 -2.35
N ALA A 21 -6.83 -13.58 -1.50
CA ALA A 21 -7.13 -13.32 -0.08
C ALA A 21 -5.90 -12.83 0.68
N MET A 22 -4.72 -13.43 0.46
CA MET A 22 -3.47 -12.98 1.07
C MET A 22 -3.06 -11.58 0.61
N MET A 23 -3.24 -11.27 -0.67
CA MET A 23 -2.97 -9.93 -1.22
C MET A 23 -3.89 -8.88 -0.59
N LEU A 24 -5.19 -9.17 -0.46
CA LEU A 24 -6.14 -8.31 0.23
C LEU A 24 -5.75 -8.09 1.69
N GLY A 25 -5.33 -9.14 2.40
CA GLY A 25 -4.85 -9.05 3.77
C GLY A 25 -3.59 -8.18 3.88
N ALA A 26 -2.60 -8.40 3.01
CA ALA A 26 -1.36 -7.62 2.98
C ALA A 26 -1.63 -6.13 2.72
N VAL A 27 -2.48 -5.81 1.74
CA VAL A 27 -2.92 -4.43 1.47
C VAL A 27 -3.63 -3.83 2.67
N GLY A 28 -4.53 -4.59 3.31
CA GLY A 28 -5.25 -4.17 4.51
C GLY A 28 -4.33 -3.82 5.69
N VAL A 29 -3.29 -4.62 5.93
CA VAL A 29 -2.30 -4.35 6.99
C VAL A 29 -1.50 -3.08 6.70
N VAL A 30 -1.06 -2.89 5.45
CA VAL A 30 -0.27 -1.71 5.05
C VAL A 30 -1.09 -0.42 5.15
N TYR A 31 -2.34 -0.44 4.66
CA TYR A 31 -3.23 0.72 4.81
C TYR A 31 -3.64 0.95 6.27
N GLY A 32 -3.74 -0.11 7.07
CA GLY A 32 -3.96 -0.03 8.52
C GLY A 32 -2.81 0.70 9.23
N ASP A 33 -1.56 0.32 8.97
CA ASP A 33 -0.37 0.93 9.56
C ASP A 33 -0.27 2.44 9.25
N ILE A 34 -0.60 2.85 8.02
CA ILE A 34 -0.63 4.26 7.61
C ILE A 34 -1.68 5.07 8.40
N GLY A 35 -2.79 4.47 8.79
CA GLY A 35 -3.90 5.13 9.47
C GLY A 35 -3.79 5.19 11.00
N THR A 36 -2.93 4.38 11.62
CA THR A 36 -2.81 4.35 13.09
C THR A 36 -2.32 5.68 13.66
N SER A 37 -1.36 6.33 12.99
CA SER A 37 -0.74 7.57 13.46
C SER A 37 -1.72 8.76 13.54
N PRO A 38 -2.57 9.05 12.53
CA PRO A 38 -3.67 10.00 12.68
C PRO A 38 -4.63 9.70 13.82
N LEU A 39 -4.97 8.42 14.02
CA LEU A 39 -5.94 8.01 15.04
C LEU A 39 -5.40 8.30 16.45
N TYR A 40 -4.14 7.98 16.70
CA TYR A 40 -3.45 8.33 17.95
C TYR A 40 -3.28 9.85 18.11
N ALA A 41 -3.03 10.59 17.04
CA ALA A 41 -2.94 12.05 17.08
C ALA A 41 -4.26 12.68 17.52
N ILE A 42 -5.40 12.19 17.00
CA ILE A 42 -6.73 12.65 17.40
C ILE A 42 -7.01 12.28 18.87
N GLN A 43 -6.72 11.04 19.27
CA GLN A 43 -6.86 10.60 20.66
C GLN A 43 -6.01 11.46 21.62
N SER A 44 -4.80 11.85 21.21
CA SER A 44 -3.93 12.72 22.00
C SER A 44 -4.42 14.17 22.05
N THR A 45 -5.09 14.65 20.98
CA THR A 45 -5.58 16.02 20.87
C THR A 45 -6.86 16.25 21.68
N PHE A 46 -7.72 15.24 21.80
CA PHE A 46 -9.02 15.32 22.49
C PHE A 46 -9.14 14.39 23.71
N GLY A 47 -8.03 13.80 24.17
CA GLY A 47 -7.98 12.92 25.35
C GLY A 47 -8.09 13.67 26.67
N GLU A 48 -7.76 13.03 27.80
CA GLU A 48 -7.93 13.59 29.15
C GLU A 48 -7.25 14.95 29.38
N HIS A 49 -6.18 15.26 28.64
CA HIS A 49 -5.45 16.54 28.70
C HIS A 49 -5.59 17.36 27.42
N GLY A 50 -6.55 16.99 26.58
CA GLY A 50 -6.77 17.56 25.26
C GLY A 50 -7.59 18.85 25.26
N ILE A 51 -7.71 19.44 24.07
CA ILE A 51 -8.57 20.59 23.82
C ILE A 51 -10.02 20.12 23.86
N TYR A 52 -10.94 20.96 24.35
CA TYR A 52 -12.38 20.64 24.26
C TYR A 52 -12.78 20.38 22.81
N ALA A 53 -13.53 19.31 22.60
CA ALA A 53 -14.10 18.92 21.30
C ALA A 53 -15.25 19.85 20.91
N THR A 54 -14.92 21.11 20.61
CA THR A 54 -15.84 22.04 19.96
C THR A 54 -15.86 21.77 18.45
N PRO A 55 -16.95 22.11 17.73
CA PRO A 55 -17.04 21.90 16.29
C PRO A 55 -15.85 22.47 15.51
N ASP A 56 -15.40 23.67 15.89
CA ASP A 56 -14.27 24.36 15.25
C ASP A 56 -12.94 23.60 15.46
N ASN A 57 -12.70 23.12 16.68
CA ASN A 57 -11.48 22.37 17.00
C ASN A 57 -11.45 21.01 16.29
N VAL A 58 -12.60 20.33 16.19
CA VAL A 58 -12.73 19.05 15.48
C VAL A 58 -12.46 19.23 13.99
N LEU A 59 -13.06 20.25 13.37
CA LEU A 59 -12.83 20.57 11.96
C LEU A 59 -11.37 20.98 11.70
N GLY A 60 -10.78 21.76 12.61
CA GLY A 60 -9.37 22.13 12.57
C GLY A 60 -8.44 20.91 12.64
N ALA A 61 -8.68 20.01 13.60
CA ALA A 61 -7.89 18.78 13.75
C ALA A 61 -8.04 17.83 12.54
N LEU A 62 -9.25 17.65 12.03
CA LEU A 62 -9.50 16.85 10.82
C LEU A 62 -8.79 17.43 9.60
N SER A 63 -8.81 18.76 9.44
CA SER A 63 -8.09 19.46 8.36
C SER A 63 -6.59 19.26 8.47
N LEU A 64 -6.01 19.38 9.67
CA LEU A 64 -4.59 19.15 9.92
C LEU A 64 -4.19 17.70 9.61
N VAL A 65 -5.00 16.73 10.03
CA VAL A 65 -4.77 15.31 9.69
C VAL A 65 -4.83 15.09 8.18
N PHE A 66 -5.83 15.66 7.52
CA PHE A 66 -5.98 15.56 6.07
C PHE A 66 -4.75 16.12 5.34
N TRP A 67 -4.36 17.36 5.65
CA TRP A 67 -3.20 18.00 5.03
C TRP A 67 -1.88 17.29 5.37
N ALA A 68 -1.72 16.82 6.62
CA ALA A 68 -0.53 16.06 7.01
C ALA A 68 -0.42 14.74 6.24
N LEU A 69 -1.53 14.01 6.06
CA LEU A 69 -1.54 12.78 5.26
C LEU A 69 -1.19 13.05 3.80
N ILE A 70 -1.77 14.09 3.18
CA ILE A 70 -1.42 14.49 1.81
C ILE A 70 0.07 14.80 1.71
N ILE A 71 0.62 15.62 2.61
CA ILE A 71 2.03 16.00 2.58
C ILE A 71 2.94 14.79 2.81
N VAL A 72 2.68 13.96 3.81
CA VAL A 72 3.51 12.79 4.15
C VAL A 72 3.50 11.77 3.02
N VAL A 73 2.32 11.48 2.45
CA VAL A 73 2.19 10.58 1.31
C VAL A 73 2.90 11.18 0.10
N SER A 74 2.62 12.43 -0.28
CA SER A 74 3.28 13.08 -1.41
C SER A 74 4.80 13.09 -1.26
N LEU A 75 5.33 13.42 -0.07
CA LEU A 75 6.76 13.45 0.15
C LEU A 75 7.37 12.04 0.12
N LYS A 76 6.75 11.05 0.76
CA LYS A 76 7.19 9.65 0.72
C LYS A 76 7.19 9.11 -0.71
N TYR A 77 6.17 9.43 -1.50
CA TYR A 77 6.06 9.01 -2.90
C TYR A 77 7.05 9.73 -3.80
N ILE A 78 7.21 11.06 -3.67
CA ILE A 78 8.20 11.82 -4.42
C ILE A 78 9.60 11.31 -4.10
N LEU A 79 9.93 11.09 -2.83
CA LEU A 79 11.22 10.53 -2.43
C LEU A 79 11.43 9.13 -2.99
N PHE A 80 10.40 8.27 -3.00
CA PHE A 80 10.51 6.94 -3.61
C PHE A 80 10.74 7.02 -5.13
N VAL A 81 9.94 7.84 -5.84
CA VAL A 81 10.03 8.01 -7.29
C VAL A 81 11.36 8.65 -7.71
N MET A 82 11.82 9.66 -6.97
CA MET A 82 13.09 10.35 -7.21
C MET A 82 14.31 9.57 -6.69
N ARG A 83 14.12 8.53 -5.86
CA ARG A 83 15.20 7.64 -5.42
C ARG A 83 15.29 6.36 -6.27
N ALA A 84 14.29 6.07 -7.10
CA ALA A 84 14.34 5.07 -8.15
C ALA A 84 15.18 5.53 -9.37
N ASP A 85 16.20 6.33 -9.10
CA ASP A 85 17.15 6.87 -10.07
C ASP A 85 18.20 5.81 -10.36
N ASN A 86 18.22 5.31 -11.60
CA ASN A 86 19.18 4.33 -12.07
C ASN A 86 20.24 5.03 -12.91
N LYS A 87 21.39 5.35 -12.30
CA LYS A 87 22.64 5.72 -12.98
C LYS A 87 22.51 6.87 -14.01
N GLY A 88 21.91 7.99 -13.63
CA GLY A 88 22.06 9.27 -14.37
C GLY A 88 20.85 9.73 -15.19
N GLU A 89 19.78 8.95 -15.28
CA GLU A 89 18.47 9.42 -15.79
C GLU A 89 17.40 9.04 -14.77
N GLY A 90 17.03 10.00 -13.93
CA GLY A 90 16.21 9.78 -12.75
C GLY A 90 14.71 9.90 -12.98
N GLY A 91 13.92 9.09 -12.27
CA GLY A 91 12.46 9.19 -12.20
C GLY A 91 11.65 8.33 -13.18
N ILE A 92 10.40 8.72 -13.40
CA ILE A 92 9.35 8.02 -14.18
C ILE A 92 9.79 7.45 -15.55
N MET A 93 10.80 8.03 -16.22
CA MET A 93 11.34 7.48 -17.48
C MET A 93 12.07 6.15 -17.30
N SER A 94 12.77 5.94 -16.17
CA SER A 94 13.44 4.67 -15.86
C SER A 94 12.41 3.56 -15.58
N LEU A 95 11.32 3.88 -14.87
CA LEU A 95 10.18 3.00 -14.65
C LEU A 95 9.44 2.68 -15.95
N MET A 96 9.24 3.66 -16.84
CA MET A 96 8.65 3.45 -18.17
C MET A 96 9.52 2.52 -19.02
N ALA A 97 10.84 2.72 -19.02
CA ALA A 97 11.78 1.86 -19.71
C ALA A 97 11.78 0.42 -19.15
N LEU A 98 11.67 0.25 -17.83
CA LEU A 98 11.56 -1.07 -17.19
C LEU A 98 10.23 -1.75 -17.51
N ALA A 99 9.11 -1.03 -17.43
CA ALA A 99 7.79 -1.55 -17.79
C ALA A 99 7.74 -1.98 -19.27
N GLN A 100 8.32 -1.19 -20.17
CA GLN A 100 8.42 -1.54 -21.60
C GLN A 100 9.29 -2.78 -21.84
N ARG A 101 10.40 -2.94 -21.10
CA ARG A 101 11.23 -4.16 -21.17
C ARG A 101 10.52 -5.39 -20.60
N GLY A 102 9.78 -5.23 -19.50
CA GLY A 102 8.96 -6.29 -18.91
C GLY A 102 7.86 -6.77 -19.84
N VAL A 103 7.18 -5.85 -20.55
CA VAL A 103 6.18 -6.17 -21.58
C VAL A 103 6.83 -6.84 -22.79
N LYS A 104 7.99 -6.36 -23.25
CA LYS A 104 8.70 -6.93 -24.41
C LYS A 104 9.24 -8.35 -24.14
N ASN A 105 9.49 -8.71 -22.89
CA ASN A 105 10.00 -10.02 -22.48
C ASN A 105 8.90 -11.04 -22.11
N SER A 106 7.60 -10.73 -22.28
CA SER A 106 6.53 -11.73 -22.15
C SER A 106 6.41 -12.53 -23.45
N PRO A 107 6.89 -13.78 -23.54
CA PRO A 107 6.83 -14.60 -24.75
C PRO A 107 5.48 -15.34 -24.81
N ARG A 108 4.38 -14.59 -24.70
CA ARG A 108 3.01 -15.12 -24.77
C ARG A 108 2.10 -14.14 -25.49
N THR A 109 2.25 -14.08 -26.81
CA THR A 109 1.19 -13.82 -27.78
C THR A 109 1.81 -13.93 -29.16
N ARG A 110 1.92 -15.17 -29.66
CA ARG A 110 1.81 -15.48 -31.07
C ARG A 110 1.15 -16.83 -31.21
#